data_AF-A0A537H2K1-F1
#
_entry.id   AF-A0A537H2K1-F1
#
_cell.length_a   1.000
_cell.length_b   1.000
_cell.length_c   1.000
_cell.angle_alpha   90.00
_cell.angle_beta   90.00
_cell.angle_gamma   90.00
#
_symmetry.space_group_name_H-M   'P 1'
#
loop_
_entity.id
_entity.type
_entity.pdbx_description
1 polymer ?
#
loop_
_entity_poly.entity_id
_entity_poly.type
_entity_poly.pdbx_seq_one_letter_code
_entity_poly.pdbx_strand_id
1 'polypeptide(L)'
;MSTIYAEALMIVIVIILSTIVFVWVVPALTSNTAQDNAGAAYSENFKTIQGQFATYVQSIPETVRNSPSPPTPYQTCTLSSPVTSPTSANIFVPPNGACSITASVGSVFVSPGASLTVVGATINGDLNGNYSSGINLRNARVTGFTGLYYVQLVNISGSLLNTSGNGAAMYGGGRGSFTMTNTTVTGMVENEVGHQTFIIGNRISGDLEVESADQGQIINNTVASLDLDQNGVIVISGNTVNGPILYGTNGWCATGNNRISGSISGSCIGNTEVDVMNTGSIPVKLVAIYLSNLPLAGGLSWQLASGKQAQCGTTQSLACTQLPIIIPVRDMVQITMRWTPPPGAFPLPWDYVYFVFVSSHSNFVDGYLYFSIGLGLPSQSRLENRVCPPCY
;
A
#
# COMPACT_ATOMS: atom_id res chain seq x y z
N MET A 1 50.49 -38.95 -68.83
CA MET A 1 50.42 -37.52 -68.42
C MET A 1 48.98 -37.01 -68.32
N SER A 2 48.04 -37.36 -69.21
CA SER A 2 46.67 -36.82 -69.17
C SER A 2 45.82 -37.23 -67.95
N THR A 3 46.08 -38.39 -67.34
CA THR A 3 45.34 -38.87 -66.14
C THR A 3 45.69 -38.11 -64.87
N ILE A 4 46.97 -37.74 -64.68
CA ILE A 4 47.45 -36.97 -63.52
C ILE A 4 46.86 -35.55 -63.53
N TYR A 5 46.75 -34.93 -64.71
CA TYR A 5 46.11 -33.62 -64.84
C TYR A 5 44.62 -33.66 -64.52
N ALA A 6 43.91 -34.75 -64.88
CA ALA A 6 42.49 -34.90 -64.58
C ALA A 6 42.23 -35.08 -63.07
N GLU A 7 43.05 -35.88 -62.38
CA GLU A 7 42.94 -36.08 -60.93
C GLU A 7 43.27 -34.81 -60.15
N ALA A 8 44.33 -34.09 -60.54
CA ALA A 8 44.69 -32.82 -59.91
C ALA A 8 43.59 -31.76 -60.10
N LEU A 9 42.97 -31.68 -61.29
CA LEU A 9 41.88 -30.75 -61.55
C LEU A 9 40.64 -31.09 -60.72
N MET A 10 40.35 -32.38 -60.54
CA MET A 10 39.20 -32.82 -59.73
C MET A 10 39.38 -32.45 -58.25
N ILE A 11 40.59 -32.61 -57.70
CA ILE A 11 40.92 -32.21 -56.32
C ILE A 11 40.76 -30.69 -56.14
N VAL A 12 41.25 -29.89 -57.10
CA VAL A 12 41.13 -28.43 -57.05
C VAL A 12 39.66 -27.99 -57.12
N ILE A 13 38.84 -28.61 -57.97
CA ILE A 13 37.41 -28.32 -58.04
C ILE A 13 36.71 -28.66 -56.73
N VAL A 14 37.03 -29.80 -56.10
CA VAL A 14 36.46 -30.18 -54.80
C VAL A 14 36.86 -29.20 -53.71
N ILE A 15 38.10 -28.73 -53.66
CA ILE A 15 38.56 -27.72 -52.69
C ILE A 15 37.83 -26.40 -52.90
N ILE A 16 37.72 -25.92 -54.14
CA ILE A 16 37.04 -24.66 -54.46
C ILE A 16 35.56 -24.75 -54.10
N LEU A 17 34.87 -25.83 -54.49
CA LEU A 17 33.45 -26.03 -54.16
C LEU A 17 33.23 -26.17 -52.64
N SER A 18 34.13 -26.86 -51.94
CA SER A 18 34.05 -26.98 -50.47
C SER A 18 34.28 -25.64 -49.77
N THR A 19 35.17 -24.81 -50.30
CA THR A 19 35.46 -23.48 -49.75
C THR A 19 34.32 -22.51 -50.03
N ILE A 20 33.71 -22.56 -51.22
CA ILE A 20 32.51 -21.77 -51.54
C ILE A 20 31.34 -22.18 -50.62
N VAL A 21 31.12 -23.48 -50.40
CA VAL A 21 30.12 -23.98 -49.44
C VAL A 21 30.45 -23.48 -48.03
N PHE A 22 31.70 -23.54 -47.58
CA PHE A 22 32.07 -23.09 -46.23
C PHE A 22 31.94 -21.57 -46.05
N VAL A 23 32.28 -20.77 -47.07
CA VAL A 23 32.24 -19.30 -47.00
C VAL A 23 30.82 -18.75 -47.18
N TRP A 24 29.95 -19.42 -47.93
CA TRP A 24 28.59 -18.92 -48.20
C TRP A 24 27.49 -19.62 -47.39
N VAL A 25 27.65 -20.89 -47.04
CA VAL A 25 26.63 -21.65 -46.29
C VAL A 25 26.77 -21.44 -44.79
N VAL A 26 27.98 -21.23 -44.25
CA VAL A 26 28.15 -20.97 -42.80
C VAL A 26 27.53 -19.64 -42.38
N PRO A 27 27.68 -18.51 -43.12
CA PRO A 27 26.96 -17.28 -42.79
C PRO A 27 25.44 -17.42 -42.95
N ALA A 28 24.97 -18.19 -43.94
CA ALA A 28 23.54 -18.44 -44.18
C ALA A 28 22.88 -19.33 -43.11
N LEU A 29 23.64 -20.25 -42.50
CA LEU A 29 23.20 -21.06 -41.35
C LEU A 29 23.28 -20.28 -40.02
N THR A 30 24.04 -19.18 -39.96
CA THR A 30 24.00 -18.22 -38.86
C THR A 30 23.00 -17.07 -39.07
N SER A 31 22.40 -16.93 -40.26
CA SER A 31 21.57 -15.76 -40.62
C SER A 31 20.07 -16.04 -40.69
N ASN A 32 19.55 -16.97 -39.89
CA ASN A 32 18.12 -17.07 -39.61
C ASN A 32 17.85 -16.72 -38.14
N THR A 33 17.34 -15.50 -37.93
CA THR A 33 16.29 -15.19 -36.93
C THR A 33 16.53 -15.56 -35.46
N ALA A 34 17.78 -15.62 -35.01
CA ALA A 34 18.11 -15.34 -33.63
C ALA A 34 19.11 -14.19 -33.66
N GLN A 35 18.64 -12.96 -33.38
CA GLN A 35 19.57 -12.00 -32.77
C GLN A 35 20.20 -12.77 -31.61
N ASP A 36 21.53 -12.83 -31.57
CA ASP A 36 22.24 -13.27 -30.38
C ASP A 36 22.00 -12.23 -29.28
N ASN A 37 20.79 -12.27 -28.73
CA ASN A 37 20.30 -11.39 -27.68
C ASN A 37 21.08 -11.63 -26.40
N ALA A 38 21.94 -12.66 -26.33
CA ALA A 38 22.81 -12.86 -25.18
C ALA A 38 23.76 -11.67 -25.01
N GLY A 39 24.49 -11.26 -26.05
CA GLY A 39 25.43 -10.13 -25.97
C GLY A 39 24.73 -8.80 -25.65
N ALA A 40 23.56 -8.58 -26.25
CA ALA A 40 22.73 -7.40 -25.97
C ALA A 40 22.14 -7.43 -24.55
N ALA A 41 21.71 -8.60 -24.06
CA ALA A 41 21.20 -8.75 -22.70
C ALA A 41 22.29 -8.51 -21.63
N TYR A 42 23.56 -8.87 -21.90
CA TYR A 42 24.66 -8.55 -20.98
C TYR A 42 25.08 -7.07 -21.01
N SER A 43 24.82 -6.35 -22.11
CA SER A 43 25.16 -4.93 -22.27
C SER A 43 24.03 -3.98 -21.87
N GLU A 44 22.79 -4.45 -21.89
CA GLU A 44 21.64 -3.77 -21.29
C GLU A 44 21.65 -3.99 -19.77
N ASN A 45 21.69 -2.90 -19.00
CA ASN A 45 21.66 -2.95 -17.54
C ASN A 45 20.91 -1.72 -17.02
N PHE A 46 20.06 -1.92 -16.01
CA PHE A 46 19.27 -0.86 -15.41
C PHE A 46 18.94 -1.18 -13.96
N LYS A 47 18.56 -0.16 -13.19
CA LYS A 47 18.21 -0.34 -11.78
C LYS A 47 17.13 0.64 -11.35
N THR A 48 16.34 0.24 -10.37
CA THR A 48 15.45 1.17 -9.66
C THR A 48 16.30 2.10 -8.79
N ILE A 49 16.02 3.39 -8.80
CA ILE A 49 16.72 4.40 -7.99
C ILE A 49 15.89 4.78 -6.78
N GLN A 50 14.64 5.15 -7.03
CA GLN A 50 13.70 5.62 -6.05
C GLN A 50 12.31 5.09 -6.41
N GLY A 51 11.45 4.98 -5.41
CA GLY A 51 10.04 4.79 -5.63
C GLY A 51 9.23 5.24 -4.43
N GLN A 52 8.02 5.71 -4.69
CA GLN A 52 7.15 6.30 -3.70
C GLN A 52 5.69 6.20 -4.14
N PHE A 53 4.78 6.35 -3.18
CA PHE A 53 3.41 6.70 -3.52
C PHE A 53 3.41 8.17 -3.92
N ALA A 54 2.74 8.53 -5.02
CA ALA A 54 2.67 9.92 -5.47
C ALA A 54 1.89 10.72 -4.43
N THR A 55 2.59 11.38 -3.50
CA THR A 55 1.97 12.07 -2.38
C THR A 55 1.68 13.51 -2.75
N TYR A 56 0.40 13.86 -2.88
CA TYR A 56 0.01 15.26 -2.85
C TYR A 56 -1.25 15.48 -2.02
N VAL A 57 -1.14 15.36 -0.69
CA VAL A 57 -1.81 16.30 0.22
C VAL A 57 -1.01 16.42 1.52
N GLN A 58 -0.64 17.64 1.90
CA GLN A 58 -0.21 17.93 3.27
C GLN A 58 -1.46 17.81 4.15
N SER A 59 -1.45 16.92 5.16
CA SER A 59 -2.52 16.86 6.19
C SER A 59 -2.81 18.29 6.65
N ILE A 60 -4.01 18.77 6.38
CA ILE A 60 -4.48 20.05 6.91
C ILE A 60 -4.85 19.72 8.35
N PRO A 61 -4.26 20.38 9.37
CA PRO A 61 -4.60 20.07 10.74
C PRO A 61 -6.08 20.38 10.99
N GLU A 62 -6.92 19.36 11.07
CA GLU A 62 -8.26 19.52 11.63
C GLU A 62 -8.15 19.74 13.15
N THR A 63 -9.02 20.58 13.70
CA THR A 63 -8.99 20.91 15.12
C THR A 63 -9.63 19.76 15.90
N VAL A 64 -8.80 18.95 16.54
CA VAL A 64 -9.26 17.90 17.47
C VAL A 64 -10.11 18.51 18.59
N ARG A 65 -11.24 17.88 18.89
CA ARG A 65 -12.18 18.26 19.96
C ARG A 65 -11.50 18.27 21.34
N ASN A 66 -11.99 19.12 22.23
CA ASN A 66 -11.56 19.12 23.63
C ASN A 66 -12.18 17.92 24.39
N SER A 67 -11.38 17.27 25.24
CA SER A 67 -11.86 16.22 26.13
C SER A 67 -12.82 16.79 27.19
N PRO A 68 -13.86 16.04 27.61
CA PRO A 68 -14.62 16.36 28.81
C PRO A 68 -13.76 16.23 30.08
N SER A 69 -14.25 16.75 31.20
CA SER A 69 -13.63 16.57 32.51
C SER A 69 -13.92 15.18 33.09
N PRO A 70 -13.10 14.66 34.03
CA PRO A 70 -13.35 13.38 34.68
C PRO A 70 -14.72 13.34 35.38
N PRO A 71 -15.50 12.26 35.24
CA PRO A 71 -16.77 12.12 35.93
C PRO A 71 -16.55 11.91 37.44
N THR A 72 -17.21 12.72 38.28
CA THR A 72 -17.12 12.65 39.74
C THR A 72 -18.43 12.12 40.36
N PRO A 73 -18.37 11.44 41.52
CA PRO A 73 -17.17 10.96 42.21
C PRO A 73 -16.51 9.80 41.44
N TYR A 74 -15.20 9.59 41.66
CA TYR A 74 -14.44 8.51 41.06
C TYR A 74 -13.53 7.79 42.07
N GLN A 75 -13.14 6.57 41.73
CA GLN A 75 -12.09 5.80 42.38
C GLN A 75 -10.83 5.84 41.51
N THR A 76 -9.68 6.05 42.14
CA THR A 76 -8.39 6.03 41.43
C THR A 76 -7.98 4.59 41.15
N CYS A 77 -7.68 4.28 39.88
CA CYS A 77 -7.09 2.99 39.50
C CYS A 77 -5.62 3.16 39.14
N THR A 78 -4.80 2.25 39.65
CA THR A 78 -3.36 2.16 39.37
C THR A 78 -2.96 0.70 39.15
N LEU A 79 -1.74 0.43 38.70
CA LEU A 79 -1.22 -0.94 38.60
C LEU A 79 -1.14 -1.64 39.97
N SER A 80 -0.91 -0.88 41.05
CA SER A 80 -0.90 -1.39 42.42
C SER A 80 -2.30 -1.60 43.00
N SER A 81 -3.33 -1.01 42.38
CA SER A 81 -4.74 -1.13 42.78
C SER A 81 -5.63 -1.26 41.55
N PRO A 82 -5.52 -2.37 40.79
CA PRO A 82 -6.32 -2.60 39.60
C PRO A 82 -7.77 -2.90 39.96
N VAL A 83 -8.70 -2.73 39.01
CA VAL A 83 -10.11 -3.06 39.23
C VAL A 83 -10.38 -4.49 38.78
N THR A 84 -10.43 -5.40 39.74
CA THR A 84 -10.62 -6.85 39.51
C THR A 84 -11.95 -7.37 40.06
N SER A 85 -12.72 -6.53 40.76
CA SER A 85 -14.05 -6.84 41.28
C SER A 85 -15.07 -5.83 40.76
N PRO A 86 -16.31 -6.26 40.43
CA PRO A 86 -17.32 -5.36 39.89
C PRO A 86 -17.64 -4.20 40.83
N THR A 87 -17.81 -3.00 40.25
CA THR A 87 -18.19 -1.78 40.96
C THR A 87 -19.03 -0.90 40.05
N SER A 88 -19.89 -0.05 40.63
CA SER A 88 -20.59 1.00 39.88
C SER A 88 -19.84 2.33 39.89
N ALA A 89 -18.68 2.40 40.58
CA ALA A 89 -17.90 3.62 40.68
C ALA A 89 -17.29 4.00 39.32
N ASN A 90 -17.22 5.31 39.08
CA ASN A 90 -16.40 5.83 37.98
C ASN A 90 -14.92 5.62 38.32
N ILE A 91 -14.11 5.37 37.30
CA ILE A 91 -12.69 5.11 37.46
C ILE A 91 -11.88 6.25 36.87
N PHE A 92 -10.89 6.70 37.63
CA PHE A 92 -9.92 7.69 37.21
C PHE A 92 -8.53 7.05 37.16
N VAL A 93 -7.89 7.07 35.99
CA VAL A 93 -6.48 6.70 35.86
C VAL A 93 -5.65 7.98 35.99
N PRO A 94 -4.76 8.10 36.99
CA PRO A 94 -4.04 9.34 37.27
C PRO A 94 -2.98 9.64 36.20
N PRO A 95 -2.55 10.92 36.06
CA PRO A 95 -1.52 11.30 35.08
C PRO A 95 -0.26 10.44 35.18
N ASN A 96 0.28 10.03 34.03
CA ASN A 96 1.42 9.10 33.92
C ASN A 96 1.25 7.76 34.65
N GLY A 97 0.04 7.44 35.11
CA GLY A 97 -0.30 6.18 35.73
C GLY A 97 -0.62 5.10 34.70
N ALA A 98 -0.79 3.88 35.19
CA ALA A 98 -1.30 2.79 34.38
C ALA A 98 -2.36 2.04 35.19
N CYS A 99 -3.40 1.53 34.51
CA CYS A 99 -4.51 0.83 35.15
C CYS A 99 -4.90 -0.41 34.32
N SER A 100 -5.30 -1.47 35.03
CA SER A 100 -5.92 -2.65 34.44
C SER A 100 -7.32 -2.85 35.02
N ILE A 101 -8.30 -3.09 34.15
CA ILE A 101 -9.70 -3.36 34.50
C ILE A 101 -10.10 -4.71 33.92
N THR A 102 -10.49 -5.64 34.78
CA THR A 102 -10.98 -6.98 34.41
C THR A 102 -12.38 -7.27 34.94
N ALA A 103 -13.01 -6.31 35.61
CA ALA A 103 -14.37 -6.40 36.11
C ALA A 103 -15.17 -5.13 35.76
N SER A 104 -16.51 -5.24 35.81
CA SER A 104 -17.39 -4.15 35.40
C SER A 104 -17.25 -2.90 36.26
N VAL A 105 -17.30 -1.72 35.62
CA VAL A 105 -17.13 -0.40 36.24
C VAL A 105 -18.19 0.60 35.75
N GLY A 106 -18.26 1.77 36.37
CA GLY A 106 -18.98 2.94 35.84
C GLY A 106 -18.27 3.55 34.62
N SER A 107 -18.22 4.88 34.51
CA SER A 107 -17.43 5.56 33.46
C SER A 107 -15.93 5.50 33.77
N VAL A 108 -15.08 5.63 32.76
CA VAL A 108 -13.62 5.63 32.91
C VAL A 108 -13.02 6.89 32.28
N PHE A 109 -12.13 7.54 33.01
CA PHE A 109 -11.32 8.66 32.50
C PHE A 109 -9.82 8.34 32.63
N VAL A 110 -9.08 8.50 31.54
CA VAL A 110 -7.64 8.24 31.45
C VAL A 110 -6.90 9.56 31.25
N SER A 111 -6.07 9.92 32.22
CA SER A 111 -5.38 11.22 32.26
C SER A 111 -4.20 11.34 31.29
N PRO A 112 -3.61 12.55 31.14
CA PRO A 112 -2.42 12.76 30.32
C PRO A 112 -1.25 11.86 30.69
N GLY A 113 -0.61 11.28 29.68
CA GLY A 113 0.50 10.32 29.81
C GLY A 113 0.10 8.96 30.39
N ALA A 114 -1.14 8.79 30.86
CA ALA A 114 -1.58 7.56 31.50
C ALA A 114 -1.96 6.47 30.49
N SER A 115 -2.00 5.22 30.94
CA SER A 115 -2.43 4.08 30.11
C SER A 115 -3.51 3.23 30.76
N LEU A 116 -4.39 2.67 29.94
CA LEU A 116 -5.47 1.80 30.37
C LEU A 116 -5.45 0.50 29.58
N THR A 117 -5.64 -0.62 30.27
CA THR A 117 -5.96 -1.91 29.67
C THR A 117 -7.27 -2.44 30.24
N VAL A 118 -8.22 -2.81 29.38
CA VAL A 118 -9.50 -3.40 29.75
C VAL A 118 -9.62 -4.76 29.08
N VAL A 119 -9.83 -5.83 29.87
CA VAL A 119 -9.93 -7.20 29.34
C VAL A 119 -11.20 -7.88 29.84
N GLY A 120 -12.11 -8.22 28.92
CA GLY A 120 -13.33 -8.97 29.25
C GLY A 120 -14.34 -8.22 30.13
N ALA A 121 -14.09 -6.94 30.43
CA ALA A 121 -14.89 -6.14 31.35
C ALA A 121 -15.91 -5.25 30.64
N THR A 122 -16.91 -4.78 31.39
CA THR A 122 -17.90 -3.81 30.91
C THR A 122 -17.71 -2.45 31.59
N ILE A 123 -17.50 -1.40 30.79
CA ILE A 123 -17.63 0.00 31.17
C ILE A 123 -19.10 0.38 30.95
N ASN A 124 -19.86 0.57 32.02
CA ASN A 124 -21.30 0.84 31.95
C ASN A 124 -21.63 2.31 31.63
N GLY A 125 -20.60 3.16 31.54
CA GLY A 125 -20.71 4.56 31.13
C GLY A 125 -19.76 4.88 29.98
N ASP A 126 -19.26 6.11 29.98
CA ASP A 126 -18.36 6.62 28.95
C ASP A 126 -16.90 6.19 29.21
N LEU A 127 -16.12 6.07 28.14
CA LEU A 127 -14.67 5.94 28.19
C LEU A 127 -14.05 7.19 27.56
N ASN A 128 -13.29 7.95 28.34
CA ASN A 128 -12.59 9.14 27.86
C ASN A 128 -11.07 9.00 28.09
N GLY A 129 -10.29 9.09 27.02
CA GLY A 129 -8.84 9.22 27.07
C GLY A 129 -8.40 10.62 26.69
N ASN A 130 -7.60 11.28 27.51
CA ASN A 130 -7.16 12.66 27.29
C ASN A 130 -5.64 12.78 27.35
N TYR A 131 -4.99 12.98 26.19
CA TYR A 131 -3.54 12.98 26.04
C TYR A 131 -2.88 11.72 26.63
N SER A 132 -3.59 10.60 26.63
CA SER A 132 -3.15 9.34 27.22
C SER A 132 -2.06 8.68 26.38
N SER A 133 -1.13 7.97 27.04
CA SER A 133 -0.09 7.21 26.34
C SER A 133 -0.63 5.95 25.66
N GLY A 134 -1.71 5.37 26.17
CA GLY A 134 -2.41 4.33 25.41
C GLY A 134 -3.67 3.78 26.05
N ILE A 135 -4.57 3.28 25.20
CA ILE A 135 -5.82 2.64 25.59
C ILE A 135 -5.93 1.32 24.84
N ASN A 136 -6.01 0.21 25.59
CA ASN A 136 -6.11 -1.14 25.06
C ASN A 136 -7.41 -1.79 25.53
N LEU A 137 -8.33 -2.05 24.61
CA LEU A 137 -9.59 -2.75 24.85
C LEU A 137 -9.55 -4.13 24.20
N ARG A 138 -9.71 -5.19 24.99
CA ARG A 138 -9.74 -6.57 24.51
C ARG A 138 -10.96 -7.28 25.03
N ASN A 139 -11.86 -7.66 24.13
CA ASN A 139 -13.15 -8.25 24.48
C ASN A 139 -13.91 -7.40 25.52
N ALA A 140 -13.74 -6.08 25.45
CA ALA A 140 -14.36 -5.16 26.38
C ALA A 140 -15.71 -4.71 25.84
N ARG A 141 -16.60 -4.30 26.74
CA ARG A 141 -17.85 -3.64 26.37
C ARG A 141 -17.85 -2.22 26.92
N VAL A 142 -18.16 -1.24 26.08
CA VAL A 142 -18.41 0.14 26.50
C VAL A 142 -19.82 0.50 26.08
N THR A 143 -20.69 0.79 27.05
CA THR A 143 -22.10 1.07 26.75
C THR A 143 -22.36 2.54 26.48
N GLY A 144 -21.55 3.45 27.00
CA GLY A 144 -21.58 4.87 26.70
C GLY A 144 -20.70 5.25 25.51
N PHE A 145 -20.41 6.55 25.42
CA PHE A 145 -19.55 7.12 24.39
C PHE A 145 -18.08 6.79 24.63
N THR A 146 -17.34 6.53 23.55
CA THR A 146 -15.88 6.36 23.60
C THR A 146 -15.18 7.55 22.96
N GLY A 147 -14.63 8.45 23.77
CA GLY A 147 -13.90 9.65 23.33
C GLY A 147 -12.39 9.52 23.56
N LEU A 148 -11.60 9.53 22.48
CA LEU A 148 -10.15 9.36 22.52
C LEU A 148 -9.48 10.63 21.99
N TYR A 149 -9.10 11.52 22.89
CA TYR A 149 -8.58 12.85 22.59
C TYR A 149 -7.05 12.85 22.74
N TYR A 150 -6.32 12.92 21.62
CA TYR A 150 -4.85 12.90 21.57
C TYR A 150 -4.23 11.66 22.25
N VAL A 151 -4.85 10.50 22.08
CA VAL A 151 -4.30 9.23 22.61
C VAL A 151 -3.22 8.70 21.67
N GLN A 152 -2.02 8.42 22.20
CA GLN A 152 -0.88 8.04 21.35
C GLN A 152 -1.04 6.65 20.72
N LEU A 153 -1.58 5.68 21.46
CA LEU A 153 -1.79 4.32 20.99
C LEU A 153 -3.17 3.81 21.40
N VAL A 154 -3.99 3.46 20.43
CA VAL A 154 -5.32 2.88 20.65
C VAL A 154 -5.37 1.51 20.01
N ASN A 155 -5.65 0.47 20.81
CA ASN A 155 -5.89 -0.87 20.31
C ASN A 155 -7.24 -1.37 20.83
N ILE A 156 -8.17 -1.63 19.93
CA ILE A 156 -9.50 -2.16 20.23
C ILE A 156 -9.66 -3.48 19.49
N SER A 157 -9.94 -4.55 20.22
CA SER A 157 -10.05 -5.90 19.65
C SER A 157 -11.22 -6.66 20.25
N GLY A 158 -12.01 -7.30 19.40
CA GLY A 158 -13.10 -8.19 19.82
C GLY A 158 -14.16 -7.52 20.70
N SER A 159 -14.25 -6.18 20.65
CA SER A 159 -15.00 -5.39 21.63
C SER A 159 -16.40 -5.04 21.14
N LEU A 160 -17.26 -4.57 22.05
CA LEU A 160 -18.62 -4.11 21.77
C LEU A 160 -18.78 -2.66 22.24
N LEU A 161 -18.98 -1.71 21.33
CA LEU A 161 -19.07 -0.28 21.65
C LEU A 161 -20.46 0.30 21.33
N ASN A 162 -20.99 1.07 22.27
CA ASN A 162 -22.27 1.81 22.22
C ASN A 162 -23.53 0.97 21.92
N THR A 163 -23.85 -0.04 22.72
CA THR A 163 -24.78 -1.14 22.36
C THR A 163 -26.28 -0.87 22.16
N SER A 164 -26.79 0.38 22.01
CA SER A 164 -28.14 0.66 21.44
C SER A 164 -28.58 2.16 21.36
N GLY A 165 -27.88 3.00 20.60
CA GLY A 165 -28.59 3.80 19.57
C GLY A 165 -28.99 5.25 19.87
N ASN A 166 -28.15 6.20 19.46
CA ASN A 166 -28.32 7.00 18.21
C ASN A 166 -27.29 8.14 18.21
N GLY A 167 -26.53 8.27 17.11
CA GLY A 167 -25.49 9.30 16.95
C GLY A 167 -24.06 8.76 17.00
N ALA A 168 -23.11 9.60 17.42
CA ALA A 168 -21.69 9.28 17.55
C ALA A 168 -21.47 8.25 18.69
N ALA A 169 -21.02 7.05 18.35
CA ALA A 169 -20.63 6.02 19.31
C ALA A 169 -19.20 6.20 19.79
N MET A 170 -18.35 6.69 18.89
CA MET A 170 -16.93 6.76 19.10
C MET A 170 -16.35 7.95 18.34
N TYR A 171 -15.45 8.64 19.02
CA TYR A 171 -14.58 9.65 18.45
C TYR A 171 -13.15 9.29 18.84
N GLY A 172 -12.26 9.21 17.87
CA GLY A 172 -10.83 9.24 18.13
C GLY A 172 -10.20 10.37 17.36
N GLY A 173 -9.46 11.25 18.02
CA GLY A 173 -8.85 12.39 17.36
C GLY A 173 -7.41 12.62 17.79
N GLY A 174 -6.57 12.99 16.84
CA GLY A 174 -5.19 13.38 17.05
C GLY A 174 -4.18 12.36 16.52
N ARG A 175 -2.92 12.82 16.49
CA ARG A 175 -1.77 12.17 15.83
C ARG A 175 -1.23 10.92 16.54
N GLY A 176 -2.11 9.98 16.89
CA GLY A 176 -1.75 8.68 17.45
C GLY A 176 -1.83 7.55 16.42
N SER A 177 -1.51 6.34 16.85
CA SER A 177 -1.83 5.11 16.12
C SER A 177 -3.16 4.56 16.61
N PHE A 178 -4.05 4.25 15.68
CA PHE A 178 -5.40 3.74 15.94
C PHE A 178 -5.59 2.38 15.27
N THR A 179 -5.90 1.36 16.05
CA THR A 179 -6.23 0.03 15.56
C THR A 179 -7.54 -0.45 16.16
N MET A 180 -8.52 -0.79 15.31
CA MET A 180 -9.77 -1.40 15.70
C MET A 180 -10.01 -2.67 14.87
N THR A 181 -10.13 -3.81 15.55
CA THR A 181 -10.24 -5.12 14.91
C THR A 181 -11.39 -5.95 15.48
N ASN A 182 -12.13 -6.65 14.61
CA ASN A 182 -13.19 -7.59 14.99
C ASN A 182 -14.16 -7.03 16.04
N THR A 183 -14.44 -5.74 15.99
CA THR A 183 -15.24 -5.00 16.96
C THR A 183 -16.62 -4.71 16.37
N THR A 184 -17.66 -4.78 17.21
CA THR A 184 -19.00 -4.33 16.82
C THR A 184 -19.27 -2.99 17.46
N VAL A 185 -19.64 -2.01 16.64
CA VAL A 185 -20.04 -0.68 17.08
C VAL A 185 -21.47 -0.42 16.63
N THR A 186 -22.33 -0.02 17.55
CA THR A 186 -23.71 0.40 17.22
C THR A 186 -23.83 1.91 17.29
N GLY A 187 -23.54 2.56 16.16
CA GLY A 187 -23.53 4.00 15.97
C GLY A 187 -22.40 4.41 15.04
N MET A 188 -22.17 5.72 14.92
CA MET A 188 -21.13 6.30 14.08
C MET A 188 -19.75 6.19 14.76
N VAL A 189 -18.73 5.93 13.96
CA VAL A 189 -17.32 5.95 14.36
C VAL A 189 -16.64 7.05 13.58
N GLU A 190 -16.06 8.01 14.30
CA GLU A 190 -15.27 9.11 13.75
C GLU A 190 -13.82 8.93 14.19
N ASN A 191 -12.88 8.89 13.24
CA ASN A 191 -11.46 8.82 13.52
C ASN A 191 -10.70 9.94 12.78
N GLU A 192 -10.38 10.99 13.50
CA GLU A 192 -9.73 12.21 13.03
C GLU A 192 -8.21 12.21 13.23
N VAL A 193 -7.47 12.65 12.20
CA VAL A 193 -6.03 12.94 12.24
C VAL A 193 -5.12 11.82 12.78
N GLY A 194 -5.46 10.54 12.60
CA GLY A 194 -4.60 9.43 13.01
C GLY A 194 -3.29 9.42 12.21
N HIS A 195 -2.12 9.22 12.82
CA HIS A 195 -0.90 8.98 12.02
C HIS A 195 -1.02 7.66 11.27
N GLN A 196 -1.48 6.62 11.97
CA GLN A 196 -1.74 5.31 11.41
C GLN A 196 -3.12 4.84 11.84
N THR A 197 -3.97 4.45 10.90
CA THR A 197 -5.36 4.04 11.18
C THR A 197 -5.68 2.69 10.54
N PHE A 198 -5.87 1.66 11.35
CA PHE A 198 -6.19 0.30 10.92
C PHE A 198 -7.56 -0.12 11.44
N ILE A 199 -8.52 -0.29 10.53
CA ILE A 199 -9.91 -0.66 10.84
C ILE A 199 -10.21 -1.95 10.07
N ILE A 200 -10.18 -3.09 10.76
CA ILE A 200 -10.18 -4.41 10.12
C ILE A 200 -11.26 -5.34 10.70
N GLY A 201 -12.13 -5.87 9.84
CA GLY A 201 -13.08 -6.91 10.24
C GLY A 201 -14.18 -6.45 11.20
N ASN A 202 -14.48 -5.15 11.24
CA ASN A 202 -15.46 -4.58 12.17
C ASN A 202 -16.87 -4.59 11.60
N ARG A 203 -17.86 -4.51 12.49
CA ARG A 203 -19.27 -4.27 12.15
C ARG A 203 -19.71 -2.96 12.79
N ILE A 204 -19.92 -1.92 11.97
CA ILE A 204 -20.32 -0.59 12.42
C ILE A 204 -21.70 -0.31 11.85
N SER A 205 -22.69 -0.06 12.70
CA SER A 205 -24.07 0.15 12.25
C SER A 205 -24.35 1.57 11.76
N GLY A 206 -23.45 2.51 12.01
CA GLY A 206 -23.52 3.88 11.54
C GLY A 206 -22.42 4.21 10.53
N ASP A 207 -22.23 5.50 10.32
CA ASP A 207 -21.22 6.04 9.43
C ASP A 207 -19.82 5.77 10.02
N LEU A 208 -18.88 5.40 9.15
CA LEU A 208 -17.47 5.31 9.48
C LEU A 208 -16.76 6.47 8.76
N GLU A 209 -16.29 7.43 9.52
CA GLU A 209 -15.55 8.61 9.06
C GLU A 209 -14.08 8.45 9.46
N VAL A 210 -13.17 8.56 8.49
CA VAL A 210 -11.74 8.27 8.69
C VAL A 210 -10.84 9.29 8.01
N GLU A 211 -10.00 9.91 8.84
CA GLU A 211 -8.88 10.74 8.48
C GLU A 211 -7.57 10.13 9.03
N SER A 212 -6.62 9.86 8.13
CA SER A 212 -5.32 9.27 8.43
C SER A 212 -4.21 10.11 7.80
N ALA A 213 -3.42 10.83 8.59
CA ALA A 213 -2.35 11.69 8.13
C ALA A 213 -1.26 10.96 7.33
N ASP A 214 -0.88 9.73 7.73
CA ASP A 214 0.20 8.99 7.04
C ASP A 214 -0.32 7.71 6.37
N GLN A 215 -0.81 6.74 7.14
CA GLN A 215 -1.17 5.41 6.62
C GLN A 215 -2.48 4.86 7.18
N GLY A 216 -3.42 4.52 6.30
CA GLY A 216 -4.71 3.93 6.62
C GLY A 216 -4.96 2.58 5.96
N GLN A 217 -5.64 1.68 6.67
CA GLN A 217 -6.26 0.49 6.09
C GLN A 217 -7.68 0.32 6.63
N ILE A 218 -8.65 0.22 5.72
CA ILE A 218 -10.05 -0.07 6.02
C ILE A 218 -10.40 -1.36 5.29
N ILE A 219 -10.37 -2.48 6.01
CA ILE A 219 -10.39 -3.81 5.41
C ILE A 219 -11.49 -4.71 6.00
N ASN A 220 -12.25 -5.38 5.14
CA ASN A 220 -13.23 -6.40 5.53
C ASN A 220 -14.27 -5.94 6.57
N ASN A 221 -14.62 -4.66 6.59
CA ASN A 221 -15.62 -4.12 7.49
C ASN A 221 -17.02 -4.22 6.87
N THR A 222 -18.03 -4.26 7.73
CA THR A 222 -19.42 -3.97 7.35
C THR A 222 -19.82 -2.65 8.01
N VAL A 223 -20.14 -1.63 7.20
CA VAL A 223 -20.47 -0.28 7.66
C VAL A 223 -21.78 0.22 7.05
N ALA A 224 -22.42 1.22 7.66
CA ALA A 224 -23.61 1.83 7.06
C ALA A 224 -23.21 2.76 5.91
N SER A 225 -22.27 3.66 6.14
CA SER A 225 -21.61 4.45 5.10
C SER A 225 -20.12 4.58 5.40
N LEU A 226 -19.34 5.05 4.44
CA LEU A 226 -17.92 5.31 4.60
C LEU A 226 -17.60 6.72 4.10
N ASP A 227 -17.07 7.55 4.98
CA ASP A 227 -16.56 8.87 4.67
C ASP A 227 -15.05 8.94 4.91
N LEU A 228 -14.35 9.60 3.99
CA LEU A 228 -12.91 9.80 4.04
C LEU A 228 -12.64 11.26 3.75
N ASP A 229 -12.34 12.09 4.73
CA ASP A 229 -12.14 13.51 4.46
C ASP A 229 -10.80 13.77 3.80
N GLN A 230 -9.73 13.44 4.50
CA GLN A 230 -8.36 13.65 4.05
C GLN A 230 -7.47 12.51 4.54
N ASN A 231 -6.73 11.87 3.65
CA ASN A 231 -5.81 10.83 4.09
C ASN A 231 -4.47 10.98 3.37
N GLY A 232 -3.39 10.53 4.00
CA GLY A 232 -2.10 10.30 3.37
C GLY A 232 -2.24 9.13 2.38
N VAL A 233 -1.86 7.94 2.81
CA VAL A 233 -1.92 6.70 2.03
C VAL A 233 -2.99 5.79 2.60
N ILE A 234 -4.07 5.51 1.88
CA ILE A 234 -5.15 4.63 2.37
C ILE A 234 -5.49 3.47 1.44
N VAL A 235 -5.69 2.29 2.03
CA VAL A 235 -6.15 1.08 1.34
C VAL A 235 -7.52 0.68 1.84
N ILE A 236 -8.47 0.47 0.93
CA ILE A 236 -9.87 0.18 1.22
C ILE A 236 -10.26 -1.09 0.49
N SER A 237 -10.43 -2.20 1.20
CA SER A 237 -10.61 -3.49 0.54
C SER A 237 -11.57 -4.44 1.23
N GLY A 238 -12.38 -5.15 0.44
CA GLY A 238 -13.26 -6.21 0.93
C GLY A 238 -14.39 -5.74 1.84
N ASN A 239 -14.68 -4.44 1.88
CA ASN A 239 -15.73 -3.89 2.75
C ASN A 239 -17.12 -4.10 2.15
N THR A 240 -18.12 -4.25 3.01
CA THR A 240 -19.53 -4.11 2.68
C THR A 240 -20.03 -2.78 3.21
N VAL A 241 -20.32 -1.84 2.31
CA VAL A 241 -20.84 -0.50 2.60
C VAL A 241 -22.31 -0.48 2.21
N ASN A 242 -23.20 -0.38 3.19
CA ASN A 242 -24.65 -0.49 2.96
C ASN A 242 -25.30 0.82 2.44
N GLY A 243 -24.50 1.86 2.30
CA GLY A 243 -24.92 3.22 1.94
C GLY A 243 -23.86 3.88 1.06
N PRO A 244 -23.75 5.22 1.09
CA PRO A 244 -22.80 5.93 0.25
C PRO A 244 -21.36 5.72 0.71
N ILE A 245 -20.45 5.95 -0.22
CA ILE A 245 -19.03 6.17 0.06
C ILE A 245 -18.60 7.53 -0.48
N LEU A 246 -17.91 8.31 0.35
CA LEU A 246 -17.27 9.56 -0.03
C LEU A 246 -15.76 9.38 0.05
N TYR A 247 -15.10 9.48 -1.11
CA TYR A 247 -13.65 9.56 -1.19
C TYR A 247 -13.26 11.03 -1.23
N GLY A 248 -12.86 11.61 -0.11
CA GLY A 248 -12.34 12.98 -0.06
C GLY A 248 -10.93 13.09 -0.62
N THR A 249 -10.17 14.06 -0.10
CA THR A 249 -8.86 14.44 -0.64
C THR A 249 -7.79 13.50 -0.10
N ASN A 250 -7.66 12.34 -0.72
CA ASN A 250 -6.61 11.38 -0.36
C ASN A 250 -5.33 11.66 -1.15
N GLY A 251 -4.18 11.72 -0.48
CA GLY A 251 -2.87 11.83 -1.12
C GLY A 251 -2.58 10.64 -2.01
N TRP A 252 -2.91 9.44 -1.53
CA TRP A 252 -2.89 8.22 -2.29
C TRP A 252 -4.00 7.28 -1.77
N CYS A 253 -4.79 6.70 -2.67
CA CYS A 253 -5.88 5.80 -2.27
C CYS A 253 -6.00 4.58 -3.20
N ALA A 254 -6.17 3.41 -2.62
CA ALA A 254 -6.41 2.18 -3.37
C ALA A 254 -7.70 1.49 -2.90
N THR A 255 -8.56 1.09 -3.85
CA THR A 255 -9.84 0.45 -3.56
C THR A 255 -10.02 -0.86 -4.34
N GLY A 256 -10.49 -1.93 -3.68
CA GLY A 256 -10.71 -3.23 -4.34
C GLY A 256 -11.70 -4.13 -3.60
N ASN A 257 -12.49 -4.94 -4.32
CA ASN A 257 -13.45 -5.90 -3.73
C ASN A 257 -14.49 -5.32 -2.77
N ASN A 258 -14.78 -4.01 -2.83
CA ASN A 258 -15.80 -3.41 -1.97
C ASN A 258 -17.20 -3.64 -2.57
N ARG A 259 -18.14 -4.11 -1.75
CA ARG A 259 -19.57 -4.19 -2.10
C ARG A 259 -20.26 -2.94 -1.57
N ILE A 260 -20.73 -2.09 -2.49
CA ILE A 260 -21.34 -0.79 -2.16
C ILE A 260 -22.78 -0.81 -2.67
N SER A 261 -23.76 -0.52 -1.81
CA SER A 261 -25.18 -0.41 -2.22
C SER A 261 -25.66 1.03 -2.40
N GLY A 262 -24.91 2.04 -1.96
CA GLY A 262 -25.19 3.45 -2.21
C GLY A 262 -24.38 4.07 -3.35
N SER A 263 -24.35 5.40 -3.38
CA SER A 263 -23.56 6.17 -4.36
C SER A 263 -22.08 6.21 -3.99
N ILE A 264 -21.23 6.39 -5.01
CA ILE A 264 -19.81 6.69 -4.86
C ILE A 264 -19.59 8.15 -5.23
N SER A 265 -18.97 8.93 -4.35
CA SER A 265 -18.55 10.31 -4.60
C SER A 265 -17.03 10.44 -4.43
N GLY A 266 -16.43 11.38 -5.17
CA GLY A 266 -14.99 11.63 -5.15
C GLY A 266 -14.16 10.60 -5.93
N SER A 267 -12.85 10.54 -5.65
CA SER A 267 -11.92 9.69 -6.41
C SER A 267 -10.87 9.04 -5.50
N CYS A 268 -10.86 7.71 -5.47
CA CYS A 268 -9.81 6.93 -4.84
C CYS A 268 -8.82 6.47 -5.92
N ILE A 269 -7.64 7.10 -5.98
CA ILE A 269 -6.64 6.85 -7.02
C ILE A 269 -5.27 6.62 -6.37
N GLY A 270 -4.65 5.49 -6.71
CA GLY A 270 -3.38 5.09 -6.14
C GLY A 270 -2.29 5.19 -7.20
N ASN A 271 -1.60 6.33 -7.29
CA ASN A 271 -0.47 6.48 -8.21
C ASN A 271 0.85 6.11 -7.51
N THR A 272 1.62 5.21 -8.12
CA THR A 272 2.98 4.88 -7.68
C THR A 272 3.98 5.49 -8.64
N GLU A 273 5.04 6.11 -8.13
CA GLU A 273 6.14 6.64 -8.92
C GLU A 273 7.38 5.80 -8.68
N VAL A 274 8.07 5.42 -9.77
CA VAL A 274 9.33 4.69 -9.72
C VAL A 274 10.31 5.26 -10.74
N ASP A 275 11.52 5.53 -10.27
CA ASP A 275 12.63 5.98 -11.09
C ASP A 275 13.48 4.79 -11.52
N VAL A 276 13.72 4.66 -12.82
CA VAL A 276 14.56 3.60 -13.40
C VAL A 276 15.71 4.25 -14.17
N MET A 277 16.94 3.89 -13.81
CA MET A 277 18.16 4.41 -14.44
C MET A 277 18.78 3.36 -15.35
N ASN A 278 19.19 3.77 -16.55
CA ASN A 278 20.03 2.95 -17.42
C ASN A 278 21.49 3.03 -16.96
N THR A 279 22.02 1.89 -16.52
CA THR A 279 23.40 1.69 -16.05
C THR A 279 24.27 0.89 -17.04
N GLY A 280 23.69 0.46 -18.15
CA GLY A 280 24.34 -0.31 -19.20
C GLY A 280 25.08 0.55 -20.23
N SER A 281 25.51 -0.10 -21.30
CA SER A 281 26.21 0.53 -22.43
C SER A 281 25.33 0.72 -23.67
N ILE A 282 24.09 0.22 -23.63
CA ILE A 282 23.08 0.39 -24.69
C ILE A 282 21.76 0.93 -24.13
N PRO A 283 20.89 1.56 -24.95
CA PRO A 283 19.56 2.00 -24.50
C PRO A 283 18.72 0.85 -23.97
N VAL A 284 17.98 1.09 -22.89
CA VAL A 284 17.01 0.11 -22.34
C VAL A 284 15.66 0.37 -22.97
N LYS A 285 14.97 -0.70 -23.37
CA LYS A 285 13.60 -0.64 -23.90
C LYS A 285 12.67 -1.48 -23.04
N LEU A 286 11.93 -0.84 -22.13
CA LEU A 286 10.94 -1.53 -21.29
C LEU A 286 9.67 -1.80 -22.12
N VAL A 287 9.29 -3.06 -22.22
CA VAL A 287 8.17 -3.52 -23.08
C VAL A 287 6.99 -4.07 -22.28
N ALA A 288 7.19 -4.39 -21.00
CA ALA A 288 6.13 -4.79 -20.11
C ALA A 288 6.39 -4.27 -18.69
N ILE A 289 5.29 -3.97 -17.99
CA ILE A 289 5.28 -3.52 -16.61
C ILE A 289 4.22 -4.35 -15.89
N TYR A 290 4.57 -4.87 -14.73
CA TYR A 290 3.66 -5.62 -13.87
C TYR A 290 3.54 -4.91 -12.52
N LEU A 291 2.33 -4.88 -11.98
CA LEU A 291 2.04 -4.42 -10.62
C LEU A 291 1.22 -5.48 -9.90
N SER A 292 1.66 -5.87 -8.71
CA SER A 292 1.06 -6.94 -7.91
C SER A 292 0.76 -8.17 -8.76
N ASN A 293 1.77 -8.61 -9.52
CA ASN A 293 1.68 -9.78 -10.38
C ASN A 293 0.60 -9.73 -11.47
N LEU A 294 0.19 -8.53 -11.92
CA LEU A 294 -0.66 -8.36 -13.09
C LEU A 294 -0.05 -7.38 -14.07
N PRO A 295 -0.18 -7.60 -15.39
CA PRO A 295 0.20 -6.61 -16.39
C PRO A 295 -0.50 -5.28 -16.12
N LEU A 296 0.25 -4.18 -16.19
CA LEU A 296 -0.30 -2.84 -16.02
C LEU A 296 -1.28 -2.51 -17.16
N ALA A 297 -2.58 -2.51 -16.86
CA ALA A 297 -3.64 -2.19 -17.81
C ALA A 297 -3.93 -0.67 -17.81
N GLY A 298 -3.12 0.09 -18.54
CA GLY A 298 -3.28 1.55 -18.66
C GLY A 298 -2.81 2.32 -17.42
N GLY A 299 -3.09 3.63 -17.39
CA GLY A 299 -2.68 4.49 -16.27
C GLY A 299 -1.17 4.69 -16.13
N LEU A 300 -0.41 4.37 -17.17
CA LEU A 300 1.02 4.62 -17.29
C LEU A 300 1.24 6.08 -17.72
N SER A 301 2.20 6.75 -17.10
CA SER A 301 2.81 7.98 -17.58
C SER A 301 4.30 7.95 -17.26
N TRP A 302 5.15 8.46 -18.13
CA TRP A 302 6.58 8.50 -17.90
C TRP A 302 7.25 9.66 -18.63
N GLN A 303 8.38 10.11 -18.10
CA GLN A 303 9.20 11.17 -18.67
C GLN A 303 10.68 10.93 -18.39
N LEU A 304 11.56 11.42 -19.28
CA LEU A 304 12.99 11.36 -19.03
C LEU A 304 13.39 12.41 -18.00
N ALA A 305 14.16 12.02 -17.00
CA ALA A 305 14.66 12.92 -15.97
C ALA A 305 15.56 14.03 -16.54
N SER A 306 16.19 13.78 -17.70
CA SER A 306 16.94 14.79 -18.45
C SER A 306 16.08 15.92 -19.04
N GLY A 307 14.75 15.80 -19.02
CA GLY A 307 13.83 16.77 -19.63
C GLY A 307 13.82 16.73 -21.17
N LYS A 308 14.49 15.74 -21.77
CA LYS A 308 14.47 15.53 -23.22
C LYS A 308 13.13 14.97 -23.67
N GLN A 309 12.72 15.32 -24.88
CA GLN A 309 11.57 14.68 -25.51
C GLN A 309 11.87 13.21 -25.75
N ALA A 310 10.92 12.36 -25.39
CA ALA A 310 10.93 10.94 -25.62
C ALA A 310 10.01 10.57 -26.79
N GLN A 311 10.35 9.47 -27.47
CA GLN A 311 9.49 8.91 -28.50
C GLN A 311 8.26 8.27 -27.85
N CYS A 312 7.09 8.86 -28.09
CA CYS A 312 5.79 8.38 -27.66
C CYS A 312 4.99 7.91 -28.87
N GLY A 313 5.12 6.63 -29.21
CA GLY A 313 4.50 6.06 -30.41
C GLY A 313 5.10 6.70 -31.66
N THR A 314 4.28 7.37 -32.46
CA THR A 314 4.72 8.11 -33.66
C THR A 314 5.08 9.58 -33.39
N THR A 315 4.96 10.05 -32.14
CA THR A 315 5.16 11.46 -31.76
C THR A 315 6.33 11.62 -30.79
N GLN A 316 6.88 12.83 -30.68
CA GLN A 316 7.83 13.19 -29.62
C GLN A 316 7.11 14.02 -28.55
N SER A 317 7.32 13.68 -27.29
CA SER A 317 6.66 14.36 -26.16
C SER A 317 7.57 14.39 -24.93
N LEU A 318 7.38 15.38 -24.06
CA LEU A 318 8.06 15.45 -22.77
C LEU A 318 7.57 14.37 -21.80
N ALA A 319 6.28 14.03 -21.87
CA ALA A 319 5.67 12.95 -21.11
C ALA A 319 4.94 11.99 -22.05
N CYS A 320 4.97 10.70 -21.75
CA CYS A 320 4.39 9.66 -22.57
C CYS A 320 3.58 8.66 -21.74
N THR A 321 2.48 8.14 -22.30
CA THR A 321 1.54 7.26 -21.60
C THR A 321 1.49 5.85 -22.16
N GLN A 322 2.41 5.51 -23.07
CA GLN A 322 2.44 4.23 -23.78
C GLN A 322 3.80 3.56 -23.67
N LEU A 323 3.79 2.23 -23.77
CA LEU A 323 4.99 1.42 -23.98
C LEU A 323 5.41 1.46 -25.46
N PRO A 324 6.68 1.18 -25.79
CA PRO A 324 7.78 0.91 -24.87
C PRO A 324 8.37 2.18 -24.25
N ILE A 325 8.92 2.06 -23.03
CA ILE A 325 9.73 3.13 -22.43
C ILE A 325 11.17 2.98 -22.92
N ILE A 326 11.71 4.02 -23.53
CA ILE A 326 13.09 4.03 -24.02
C ILE A 326 13.94 4.89 -23.09
N ILE A 327 14.93 4.28 -22.43
CA ILE A 327 15.84 4.95 -21.50
C ILE A 327 17.22 5.04 -22.15
N PRO A 328 17.65 6.23 -22.60
CA PRO A 328 18.99 6.43 -23.14
C PRO A 328 20.08 6.04 -22.14
N VAL A 329 21.27 5.72 -22.65
CA VAL A 329 22.44 5.40 -21.82
C VAL A 329 22.76 6.56 -20.88
N ARG A 330 22.95 6.26 -19.59
CA ARG A 330 23.19 7.23 -18.51
C ARG A 330 22.05 8.23 -18.27
N ASP A 331 20.85 7.91 -18.74
CA ASP A 331 19.64 8.66 -18.40
C ASP A 331 18.77 7.87 -17.41
N MET A 332 17.77 8.55 -16.88
CA MET A 332 16.77 8.00 -15.97
C MET A 332 15.38 8.34 -16.50
N VAL A 333 14.43 7.44 -16.27
CA VAL A 333 13.02 7.69 -16.51
C VAL A 333 12.29 7.71 -15.18
N GLN A 334 11.42 8.71 -15.01
CA GLN A 334 10.42 8.73 -13.95
C GLN A 334 9.15 8.11 -14.48
N ILE A 335 8.68 7.04 -13.85
CA ILE A 335 7.52 6.27 -14.28
C ILE A 335 6.43 6.40 -13.23
N THR A 336 5.31 7.00 -13.59
CA THR A 336 4.07 6.99 -12.81
C THR A 336 3.17 5.87 -13.31
N MET A 337 2.73 5.02 -12.40
CA MET A 337 1.82 3.93 -12.66
C MET A 337 0.60 4.10 -11.78
N ARG A 338 -0.57 4.24 -12.38
CA ARG A 338 -1.83 4.18 -11.64
C ARG A 338 -2.12 2.72 -11.31
N TRP A 339 -2.33 2.46 -10.03
CA TRP A 339 -2.61 1.16 -9.49
C TRP A 339 -4.00 1.12 -8.85
N THR A 340 -4.67 -0.01 -9.02
CA THR A 340 -5.90 -0.34 -8.32
C THR A 340 -5.79 -1.80 -7.90
N PRO A 341 -6.06 -2.14 -6.64
CA PRO A 341 -5.94 -3.51 -6.18
C PRO A 341 -6.82 -4.47 -6.99
N PRO A 342 -6.28 -5.60 -7.45
CA PRO A 342 -7.04 -6.53 -8.26
C PRO A 342 -8.13 -7.25 -7.44
N PRO A 343 -9.32 -7.48 -8.02
CA PRO A 343 -10.35 -8.25 -7.33
C PRO A 343 -9.89 -9.67 -6.97
N GLY A 344 -10.11 -10.12 -5.74
CA GLY A 344 -9.86 -11.49 -5.27
C GLY A 344 -8.42 -12.04 -5.30
N ALA A 345 -7.40 -11.28 -5.68
CA ALA A 345 -6.09 -11.85 -6.05
C ALA A 345 -5.09 -12.06 -4.89
N PHE A 346 -5.27 -11.45 -3.71
CA PHE A 346 -4.24 -11.47 -2.66
C PHE A 346 -4.82 -11.51 -1.24
N PRO A 347 -4.17 -12.23 -0.29
CA PRO A 347 -4.54 -12.20 1.12
C PRO A 347 -4.29 -10.81 1.71
N LEU A 348 -5.24 -10.36 2.52
CA LEU A 348 -5.19 -9.11 3.29
C LEU A 348 -4.47 -9.36 4.64
N PRO A 349 -3.81 -8.35 5.24
CA PRO A 349 -3.65 -6.97 4.78
C PRO A 349 -2.54 -6.78 3.72
N TRP A 350 -2.67 -5.74 2.88
CA TRP A 350 -1.60 -5.33 1.96
C TRP A 350 -0.68 -4.35 2.65
N ASP A 351 0.60 -4.71 2.76
CA ASP A 351 1.62 -3.82 3.32
C ASP A 351 2.53 -3.22 2.25
N TYR A 352 2.38 -3.67 1.00
CA TYR A 352 3.20 -3.22 -0.13
C TYR A 352 2.52 -3.36 -1.50
N VAL A 353 3.11 -2.70 -2.51
CA VAL A 353 2.89 -2.93 -3.94
C VAL A 353 4.18 -3.51 -4.54
N TYR A 354 4.11 -4.71 -5.13
CA TYR A 354 5.22 -5.30 -5.88
C TYR A 354 5.15 -4.84 -7.34
N PHE A 355 6.28 -4.51 -7.96
CA PHE A 355 6.35 -4.12 -9.36
C PHE A 355 7.49 -4.83 -10.08
N VAL A 356 7.34 -5.01 -11.39
CA VAL A 356 8.38 -5.57 -12.29
C VAL A 356 8.41 -4.78 -13.59
N PHE A 357 9.60 -4.37 -14.01
CA PHE A 357 9.84 -3.81 -15.34
C PHE A 357 10.63 -4.81 -16.18
N VAL A 358 10.12 -5.14 -17.36
CA VAL A 358 10.72 -6.12 -18.27
C VAL A 358 11.18 -5.44 -19.55
N SER A 359 12.43 -5.66 -19.92
CA SER A 359 13.03 -5.12 -21.14
C SER A 359 12.79 -6.00 -22.38
N SER A 360 13.05 -5.46 -23.56
CA SER A 360 13.00 -6.22 -24.82
C SER A 360 14.05 -7.32 -24.93
N HIS A 361 15.09 -7.31 -24.08
CA HIS A 361 16.11 -8.35 -24.01
C HIS A 361 15.88 -9.34 -22.87
N SER A 362 14.67 -9.34 -22.28
CA SER A 362 14.28 -10.21 -21.17
C SER A 362 15.06 -10.00 -19.87
N ASN A 363 15.77 -8.87 -19.73
CA ASN A 363 16.23 -8.40 -18.43
C ASN A 363 15.05 -7.82 -17.66
N PHE A 364 15.10 -7.90 -16.33
CA PHE A 364 14.09 -7.28 -15.49
C PHE A 364 14.69 -6.68 -14.22
N VAL A 365 13.99 -5.68 -13.70
CA VAL A 365 14.13 -5.20 -12.32
C VAL A 365 12.79 -5.29 -11.64
N ASP A 366 12.80 -5.64 -10.37
CA ASP A 366 11.62 -5.76 -9.54
C ASP A 366 11.78 -5.00 -8.23
N GLY A 367 10.69 -4.73 -7.53
CA GLY A 367 10.79 -4.00 -6.26
C GLY A 367 9.49 -3.93 -5.50
N TYR A 368 9.58 -3.50 -4.26
CA TYR A 368 8.46 -3.41 -3.32
C TYR A 368 8.32 -1.96 -2.85
N LEU A 369 7.15 -1.36 -3.04
CA LEU A 369 6.78 -0.10 -2.40
C LEU A 369 5.99 -0.43 -1.13
N TYR A 370 6.56 -0.18 0.05
CA TYR A 370 5.90 -0.41 1.33
C TYR A 370 5.14 0.84 1.76
N PHE A 371 3.87 0.70 2.15
CA PHE A 371 2.98 1.82 2.51
C PHE A 371 3.55 2.74 3.60
N SER A 372 4.49 2.25 4.42
CA SER A 372 5.10 2.98 5.54
C SER A 372 6.47 3.61 5.25
N ILE A 373 7.19 3.21 4.20
CA ILE A 373 8.63 3.53 4.03
C ILE A 373 9.00 3.95 2.59
N GLY A 374 8.09 3.81 1.60
CA GLY A 374 8.40 4.00 0.18
C GLY A 374 9.10 2.78 -0.42
N LEU A 375 9.97 2.96 -1.42
CA LEU A 375 10.71 1.86 -2.05
C LEU A 375 11.62 1.14 -1.05
N GLY A 376 11.30 -0.11 -0.75
CA GLY A 376 12.16 -1.01 -0.01
C GLY A 376 13.18 -1.66 -0.95
N LEU A 377 14.48 -1.50 -0.61
CA LEU A 377 15.67 -2.07 -1.27
C LEU A 377 15.73 -1.85 -2.80
N PRO A 378 16.60 -0.95 -3.29
CA PRO A 378 16.83 -0.79 -4.73
C PRO A 378 17.29 -2.09 -5.41
N SER A 379 16.63 -2.48 -6.49
CA SER A 379 16.97 -3.65 -7.30
C SER A 379 17.72 -3.28 -8.56
N GLN A 380 18.69 -4.12 -8.91
CA GLN A 380 19.45 -4.05 -10.15
C GLN A 380 18.96 -5.09 -11.15
N SER A 381 19.20 -4.87 -12.44
CA SER A 381 18.78 -5.77 -13.50
C SER A 381 19.46 -7.11 -13.37
N ARG A 382 18.68 -8.18 -13.45
CA ARG A 382 19.16 -9.56 -13.28
C ARG A 382 18.80 -10.40 -14.49
N LEU A 383 19.69 -11.35 -14.78
CA LEU A 383 19.50 -12.40 -15.78
C LEU A 383 18.94 -13.70 -15.17
N GLU A 384 19.06 -13.86 -13.85
CA GLU A 384 18.76 -15.12 -13.16
C GLU A 384 17.25 -15.36 -13.03
N ASN A 385 16.85 -16.57 -13.46
CA ASN A 385 15.51 -17.09 -13.74
C ASN A 385 14.86 -16.53 -15.02
N ARG A 386 14.89 -17.34 -16.10
CA ARG A 386 13.99 -17.26 -17.27
C ARG A 386 12.49 -17.38 -16.93
N VAL A 387 12.13 -17.21 -15.66
CA VAL A 387 10.78 -17.20 -15.11
C VAL A 387 10.77 -16.06 -14.10
N CYS A 388 10.54 -14.83 -14.57
CA CYS A 388 10.19 -13.76 -13.62
C CYS A 388 8.82 -14.10 -12.97
N PRO A 389 8.45 -13.53 -11.83
CA PRO A 389 7.11 -13.72 -11.26
C PRO A 389 6.25 -12.47 -11.50
N PRO A 390 5.08 -12.59 -12.16
CA PRO A 390 4.62 -13.67 -13.02
C PRO A 390 5.01 -13.34 -14.46
N CYS A 391 6.09 -13.92 -14.91
CA CYS A 391 6.34 -14.20 -16.30
C CYS A 391 5.67 -15.54 -16.56
N TYR A 392 4.66 -15.55 -17.44
CA TYR A 392 3.98 -16.76 -17.88
C TYR A 392 4.95 -17.79 -18.47
#